data_AF-A0A835KKQ4-F1
#
_entry.id   AF-A0A835KKQ4-F1
#
_cell.length_a   1.000
_cell.length_b   1.000
_cell.length_c   1.000
_cell.angle_alpha   90.00
_cell.angle_beta   90.00
_cell.angle_gamma   90.00
#
_symmetry.space_group_name_H-M   'P 1'
#
loop_
_entity.id
_entity.type
_entity.pdbx_description
1 polymer ?
#
loop_
_entity_poly.entity_id
_entity_poly.type
_entity_poly.pdbx_seq_one_letter_code
_entity_poly.pdbx_strand_id
1 'polypeptide(L)'
;MAAGVPMVCWPWFSDQYTNCKYACEVWGVGVRLDAEVRRVQVSGHVKEAMGSEDMRKNATKWKEEAEAATAPGGTSFQNLLSMVSALNKQTK
;
A
#
# COMPACT_ATOMS: atom_id res chain seq x y z
N MET A 1 -0.16 -2.31 -3.02
CA MET A 1 -0.40 -3.58 -2.28
C MET A 1 -0.74 -4.77 -3.19
N ALA A 2 -1.31 -4.58 -4.39
CA ALA A 2 -1.72 -5.67 -5.30
C ALA A 2 -0.68 -6.78 -5.58
N ALA A 3 0.62 -6.46 -5.58
CA ALA A 3 1.67 -7.46 -5.79
C ALA A 3 2.16 -8.15 -4.50
N GLY A 4 1.75 -7.68 -3.32
CA GLY A 4 2.19 -8.22 -2.03
C GLY A 4 3.69 -8.05 -1.75
N VAL A 5 4.27 -6.92 -2.16
CA VAL A 5 5.71 -6.63 -2.03
C VAL A 5 6.01 -5.61 -0.93
N PRO A 6 7.06 -5.82 -0.13
CA PRO A 6 7.60 -4.80 0.77
C PRO A 6 8.12 -3.57 0.02
N MET A 7 8.14 -2.42 0.69
CA MET A 7 8.56 -1.13 0.11
C MET A 7 9.71 -0.48 0.88
N VAL A 8 10.69 0.06 0.16
CA VAL A 8 11.61 1.05 0.72
C VAL A 8 11.03 2.43 0.43
N CYS A 9 10.64 3.16 1.47
CA CYS A 9 9.90 4.40 1.35
C CYS A 9 10.82 5.62 1.45
N TRP A 10 10.76 6.51 0.46
CA TRP A 10 11.41 7.81 0.50
C TRP A 10 10.42 8.90 0.05
N PRO A 11 9.70 9.54 0.99
CA PRO A 11 8.67 10.51 0.65
C PRO A 11 9.28 11.84 0.21
N TRP A 12 8.73 12.43 -0.87
CA TRP A 12 9.19 13.74 -1.35
C TRP A 12 8.21 14.87 -1.01
N PHE A 13 6.94 14.72 -1.39
CA PHE A 13 5.96 15.81 -1.30
C PHE A 13 4.52 15.31 -1.07
N SER A 14 3.66 16.20 -0.58
CA SER A 14 2.22 15.97 -0.38
C SER A 14 1.95 14.79 0.56
N ASP A 15 0.95 13.99 0.23
CA ASP A 15 0.49 12.79 0.93
C ASP A 15 1.54 11.68 1.02
N GLN A 16 2.67 11.77 0.30
CA GLN A 16 3.73 10.77 0.40
C GLN A 16 4.26 10.61 1.83
N TYR A 17 4.31 11.68 2.63
CA TYR A 17 4.70 11.58 4.04
C TYR A 17 3.71 10.72 4.85
N THR A 18 2.42 10.94 4.62
CA THR A 18 1.35 10.14 5.24
C THR A 18 1.41 8.70 4.75
N ASN A 19 1.51 8.46 3.44
CA ASN A 19 1.60 7.12 2.87
C ASN A 19 2.82 6.35 3.38
N CYS A 20 3.97 7.02 3.52
CA CYS A 20 5.17 6.44 4.11
C CYS A 20 4.94 6.04 5.57
N LYS A 21 4.32 6.91 6.37
CA LYS A 21 3.95 6.60 7.76
C LYS A 21 3.04 5.37 7.84
N TYR A 22 1.99 5.31 7.02
CA TYR A 22 1.11 4.15 6.97
C TYR A 22 1.85 2.88 6.56
N ALA A 23 2.65 2.94 5.49
CA ALA A 23 3.42 1.80 5.01
C ALA A 23 4.38 1.24 6.09
N CYS A 24 5.08 2.11 6.81
CA CYS A 24 6.10 1.70 7.77
C CYS A 24 5.53 1.35 9.15
N GLU A 25 4.60 2.16 9.67
CA GLU A 25 4.18 2.07 11.07
C GLU A 25 2.82 1.37 11.26
N VAL A 26 1.91 1.49 10.28
CA VAL A 26 0.53 0.99 10.42
C VAL A 26 0.35 -0.36 9.74
N TRP A 27 0.81 -0.46 8.50
CA TRP A 27 0.68 -1.67 7.69
C TRP A 27 1.87 -2.61 7.87
N GLY A 28 3.02 -2.11 8.31
CA GLY A 28 4.23 -2.89 8.51
C GLY A 28 4.74 -3.53 7.22
N VAL A 29 4.60 -2.84 6.09
CA VAL A 29 4.98 -3.30 4.75
C VAL A 29 6.16 -2.52 4.17
N GLY A 30 6.80 -1.66 4.96
CA GLY A 30 7.93 -0.89 4.47
C GLY A 30 8.88 -0.38 5.53
N VAL A 31 10.01 0.12 5.05
CA VAL A 31 11.07 0.76 5.82
C VAL A 31 11.40 2.10 5.20
N ARG A 32 11.56 3.13 6.03
CA ARG A 32 11.75 4.51 5.58
C ARG A 32 13.24 4.87 5.47
N LEU A 33 13.60 5.53 4.37
CA LEU A 33 14.90 6.19 4.21
C LEU A 33 14.94 7.56 4.94
N ASP A 34 16.14 7.96 5.34
CA ASP A 34 16.38 9.27 5.95
C ASP A 34 16.09 10.40 4.93
N ALA A 35 15.97 11.63 5.44
CA ALA A 35 15.87 12.82 4.58
C ALA A 35 17.11 12.96 3.69
N GLU A 36 18.31 12.72 4.25
CA GLU A 36 19.55 12.67 3.50
C GLU A 36 19.87 11.22 3.10
N VAL A 37 19.65 10.89 1.83
CA VAL A 37 19.83 9.53 1.32
C VAL A 37 21.29 9.22 1.07
N ARG A 38 21.79 8.16 1.71
CA ARG A 38 23.15 7.64 1.51
C ARG A 38 23.12 6.25 0.87
N ARG A 39 24.08 5.97 -0.02
CA ARG A 39 24.20 4.67 -0.72
C ARG A 39 24.20 3.46 0.22
N VAL A 40 24.91 3.57 1.36
CA VAL A 40 25.00 2.50 2.36
C VAL A 40 23.63 2.24 3.00
N GLN A 41 22.88 3.29 3.32
CA GLN A 41 21.53 3.18 3.87
C GLN A 41 20.58 2.51 2.87
N VAL A 42 20.60 2.96 1.61
CA VAL A 42 19.78 2.36 0.55
C VAL A 42 20.07 0.87 0.40
N SER A 43 21.35 0.48 0.32
CA SER A 43 21.70 -0.93 0.22
C SER A 43 21.28 -1.75 1.44
N GLY A 44 21.35 -1.16 2.65
CA GLY A 44 20.89 -1.80 3.88
C GLY A 44 19.38 -2.04 3.88
N HIS A 45 18.59 -1.01 3.62
CA HIS A 45 17.12 -1.11 3.63
C HIS A 45 16.58 -1.98 2.48
N VAL A 46 17.24 -2.02 1.32
CA VAL A 46 16.89 -2.97 0.26
C VAL A 46 17.09 -4.41 0.74
N LYS A 47 18.23 -4.72 1.37
CA LYS A 47 18.48 -6.07 1.92
C LYS A 47 17.48 -6.43 3.02
N GLU A 48 17.18 -5.47 3.90
CA GLU A 48 16.19 -5.61 4.96
C GLU A 48 14.80 -5.91 4.40
N ALA A 49 14.32 -5.11 3.45
CA ALA A 49 13.00 -5.30 2.84
C ALA A 49 12.89 -6.63 2.07
N MET A 50 13.96 -7.07 1.41
CA MET A 50 13.99 -8.36 0.71
C MET A 50 14.08 -9.55 1.67
N GLY A 51 14.78 -9.40 2.79
CA GLY A 51 15.00 -10.45 3.80
C GLY A 51 13.89 -10.56 4.85
N SER A 52 13.08 -9.52 5.03
CA SER A 52 12.06 -9.48 6.08
C SER A 52 10.87 -10.38 5.76
N GLU A 53 10.73 -11.47 6.53
CA GLU A 53 9.55 -12.33 6.44
C GLU A 53 8.28 -11.62 6.91
N ASP A 54 8.38 -10.78 7.94
CA ASP A 54 7.23 -10.11 8.52
C ASP A 54 6.64 -9.06 7.56
N MET A 55 7.50 -8.26 6.91
CA MET A 55 7.04 -7.32 5.88
C MET A 55 6.38 -8.07 4.71
N ARG A 56 6.93 -9.22 4.31
CA ARG A 56 6.35 -10.05 3.24
C ARG A 56 5.00 -10.64 3.65
N LYS A 57 4.87 -11.18 4.86
CA LYS A 57 3.59 -11.68 5.40
C LYS A 57 2.54 -10.59 5.46
N ASN A 58 2.91 -9.40 5.95
CA ASN A 58 2.00 -8.25 6.00
C ASN A 58 1.59 -7.80 4.60
N ALA A 59 2.54 -7.73 3.67
CA ALA A 59 2.25 -7.33 2.29
C ALA A 59 1.32 -8.34 1.59
N THR A 60 1.51 -9.64 1.82
CA THR A 60 0.61 -10.70 1.34
C THR A 60 -0.79 -10.55 1.95
N LYS A 61 -0.91 -10.37 3.27
CA LYS A 61 -2.20 -10.15 3.94
C LYS A 61 -2.95 -8.97 3.32
N TRP A 62 -2.29 -7.83 3.17
CA TRP A 62 -2.91 -6.64 2.59
C TRP A 62 -3.27 -6.79 1.10
N LYS A 63 -2.53 -7.62 0.36
CA LYS A 63 -2.90 -8.02 -1.00
C LYS A 63 -4.21 -8.80 -0.98
N GLU A 64 -4.31 -9.83 -0.14
CA GLU A 64 -5.50 -10.68 -0.04
C GLU A 64 -6.74 -9.87 0.37
N GLU A 65 -6.61 -8.95 1.34
CA GLU A 65 -7.71 -8.05 1.74
C GLU A 65 -8.15 -7.14 0.58
N ALA A 66 -7.21 -6.59 -0.20
CA ALA A 66 -7.53 -5.75 -1.35
C ALA A 66 -8.20 -6.55 -2.49
N GLU A 67 -7.75 -7.78 -2.74
CA GLU A 67 -8.36 -8.70 -3.70
C GLU A 67 -9.79 -9.07 -3.28
N ALA A 68 -10.01 -9.42 -2.01
CA ALA A 68 -11.33 -9.73 -1.49
C ALA A 68 -12.29 -8.53 -1.57
N ALA A 69 -11.82 -7.32 -1.27
CA ALA A 69 -12.65 -6.11 -1.35
C ALA A 69 -13.06 -5.76 -2.80
N THR A 70 -12.25 -6.11 -3.79
CA THR A 70 -12.45 -5.76 -5.21
C THR A 70 -13.06 -6.88 -6.05
N ALA A 71 -13.07 -8.13 -5.57
CA ALA A 71 -13.72 -9.26 -6.22
C ALA A 71 -15.25 -9.07 -6.35
N PRO A 72 -15.93 -9.80 -7.25
CA PRO A 72 -17.40 -9.80 -7.32
C PRO A 72 -18.04 -10.11 -5.97
N GLY A 73 -18.94 -9.24 -5.50
CA GLY A 73 -19.54 -9.34 -4.17
C GLY A 73 -18.75 -8.63 -3.05
N GLY A 74 -17.51 -8.20 -3.31
CA GLY A 74 -16.66 -7.46 -2.36
C GLY A 74 -17.15 -6.05 -2.07
N THR A 75 -16.69 -5.48 -0.96
CA THR A 75 -17.17 -4.17 -0.46
C THR A 75 -16.90 -3.02 -1.43
N SER A 76 -15.68 -2.91 -1.96
CA SER A 76 -15.32 -1.88 -2.93
C SER A 76 -16.05 -2.09 -4.27
N PHE A 77 -16.25 -3.35 -4.68
CA PHE A 77 -17.04 -3.69 -5.87
C PHE A 77 -18.49 -3.20 -5.73
N GLN A 78 -19.13 -3.46 -4.59
CA GLN A 78 -20.50 -3.00 -4.33
C GLN A 78 -20.59 -1.47 -4.22
N ASN A 79 -19.62 -0.82 -3.57
CA ASN A 79 -19.55 0.64 -3.49
C ASN A 79 -19.46 1.28 -4.88
N LEU A 80 -18.67 0.68 -5.79
CA LEU A 80 -18.57 1.14 -7.17
C LEU A 80 -19.91 1.00 -7.91
N LEU A 81 -20.59 -0.14 -7.79
CA LEU A 81 -21.93 -0.33 -8.40
C LEU A 81 -22.97 0.65 -7.87
N SER A 82 -22.94 0.93 -6.56
CA SER A 82 -23.79 1.94 -5.93
C SER A 82 -23.53 3.32 -6.51
N MET A 83 -22.26 3.72 -6.63
CA MET A 83 -21.87 5.00 -7.22
C MET A 83 -22.34 5.14 -8.67
N VAL A 84 -22.12 4.12 -9.51
CA VAL A 84 -22.60 4.11 -10.92
C VAL A 84 -24.12 4.22 -10.97
N SER A 85 -24.83 3.50 -10.10
CA SER A 85 -26.29 3.57 -10.01
C SER A 85 -26.78 4.97 -9.60
N ALA A 86 -26.07 5.65 -8.70
CA ALA A 86 -26.39 7.01 -8.28
C ALA A 86 -26.19 8.02 -9.41
N LEU A 87 -25.08 7.93 -10.15
CA LEU A 87 -24.80 8.79 -11.29
C LEU A 87 -25.84 8.62 -12.40
N ASN A 88 -26.22 7.38 -12.73
CA ASN A 88 -27.23 7.11 -13.74
C ASN A 88 -28.62 7.66 -13.39
N LYS A 89 -28.93 7.87 -12.11
CA LYS A 89 -30.17 8.52 -11.66
C LYS A 89 -30.14 10.04 -11.81
N GLN A 90 -28.95 10.65 -11.84
CA GLN A 90 -28.80 12.10 -12.01
C GLN A 90 -28.80 12.53 -13.48
N THR A 91 -28.48 11.62 -14.40
CA THR A 91 -28.49 11.87 -15.85
C THR A 91 -29.87 11.65 -16.50
N LYS A 92 -30.91 11.35 -15.70
CA LYS A 92 -32.32 11.29 -16.11
C LYS A 92 -33.09 12.42 -15.44
#